data_AF-A0A5P9I690-F1
#
_entry.id   AF-A0A5P9I690-F1
#
_cell.length_a   1.000
_cell.length_b   1.000
_cell.length_c   1.000
_cell.angle_alpha   90.00
_cell.angle_beta   90.00
_cell.angle_gamma   90.00
#
_symmetry.space_group_name_H-M   'P 1'
#
loop_
_entity.id
_entity.type
_entity.pdbx_description
1 polymer ?
#
loop_
_entity_poly.entity_id
_entity_poly.type
_entity_poly.pdbx_seq_one_letter_code
_entity_poly.pdbx_strand_id
1 'polypeptide(L)'
;MDRLSLYLTLLSGSFITGAIVIAGFTLGYYSVWTVVIGAVAGFLFAWPTSYMISQRIKRQDPEWTPESDPDKQPAIQRPNAPEV
;
A
#
# COMPACT_ATOMS: atom_id res chain seq x y z
N MET A 1 0.54 3.71 10.68
CA MET A 1 1.43 3.69 9.49
C MET A 1 2.80 4.10 9.96
N ASP A 2 3.80 3.24 9.81
CA ASP A 2 5.19 3.57 10.15
C ASP A 2 5.79 4.45 9.07
N ARG A 3 6.83 5.21 9.39
CA ARG A 3 7.51 6.12 8.43
C ARG A 3 7.90 5.40 7.13
N LEU A 4 8.29 4.12 7.23
CA LEU A 4 8.60 3.24 6.10
C LEU A 4 7.41 3.04 5.14
N SER A 5 6.19 2.86 5.67
CA SER A 5 4.99 2.65 4.86
C SER A 5 4.60 3.89 4.04
N LEU A 6 5.01 5.09 4.48
CA LEU A 6 4.76 6.35 3.78
C LEU A 6 5.73 6.56 2.60
N TYR A 7 6.98 6.11 2.72
CA TYR A 7 7.88 6.08 1.56
C TYR A 7 7.45 5.02 0.55
N LEU A 8 6.97 3.87 1.03
CA LEU A 8 6.49 2.81 0.16
C LEU A 8 5.21 3.20 -0.61
N THR A 9 4.28 3.97 -0.05
CA THR A 9 3.07 4.42 -0.78
C THR A 9 3.43 5.27 -1.98
N LEU A 10 4.42 6.18 -1.87
CA LEU A 10 4.85 7.00 -3.00
C LEU A 10 5.48 6.18 -4.12
N LEU A 11 6.38 5.24 -3.76
CA LEU A 11 7.05 4.39 -4.73
C LEU A 11 6.07 3.42 -5.40
N SER A 12 5.25 2.72 -4.61
CA SER A 12 4.27 1.76 -5.14
C SER A 12 3.15 2.44 -5.91
N GLY A 13 2.68 3.61 -5.46
CA GLY A 13 1.67 4.40 -6.16
C GLY A 13 2.13 4.90 -7.52
N SER A 14 3.35 5.48 -7.60
CA SER A 14 3.92 5.92 -8.88
C SER A 14 4.17 4.75 -9.84
N PHE A 15 4.70 3.64 -9.33
CA PHE A 15 4.93 2.44 -10.12
C PHE A 15 3.64 1.82 -10.68
N ILE A 16 2.61 1.63 -9.84
CA ILE A 16 1.32 1.07 -10.27
C ILE A 16 0.65 1.99 -11.29
N THR A 17 0.66 3.31 -11.03
CA THR A 17 0.11 4.30 -11.97
C THR A 17 0.78 4.19 -13.33
N GLY A 18 2.12 4.19 -13.36
CA GLY A 18 2.89 4.04 -14.59
C GLY A 18 2.58 2.73 -15.32
N ALA A 19 2.52 1.62 -14.59
CA ALA A 19 2.22 0.31 -15.17
C ALA A 19 0.83 0.26 -15.83
N ILE A 20 -0.20 0.84 -15.20
CA ILE A 20 -1.56 0.89 -15.75
C ILE A 20 -1.61 1.76 -17.01
N VAL A 21 -0.96 2.92 -17.00
CA VAL A 21 -0.94 3.83 -18.16
C VAL A 21 -0.18 3.19 -19.32
N ILE A 22 0.98 2.58 -19.06
CA ILE A 22 1.75 1.86 -20.08
C ILE A 22 0.91 0.74 -20.68
N ALA A 23 0.25 -0.08 -19.85
CA ALA A 23 -0.63 -1.16 -20.30
C ALA A 23 -1.79 -0.63 -21.18
N GLY A 24 -2.39 0.50 -20.79
CA GLY A 24 -3.43 1.17 -21.59
C GLY A 24 -2.91 1.63 -22.95
N PHE A 25 -1.69 2.17 -23.01
CA PHE A 25 -1.06 2.56 -24.28
C PHE A 25 -0.67 1.36 -25.14
N THR A 26 -0.20 0.24 -24.57
CA THR A 26 0.07 -0.97 -25.36
C THR A 26 -1.19 -1.59 -25.93
N LEU A 27 -2.35 -1.41 -25.29
CA LEU A 27 -3.66 -1.80 -25.82
C LEU A 27 -4.19 -0.87 -26.92
N GLY A 28 -3.46 0.20 -27.26
CA GLY A 28 -3.82 1.16 -28.31
C GLY A 28 -4.69 2.32 -27.82
N TYR A 29 -4.93 2.46 -26.51
CA TYR A 29 -5.72 3.55 -25.94
C TYR A 29 -4.89 4.82 -25.74
N TYR A 30 -4.61 5.53 -26.83
CA TYR A 30 -3.87 6.80 -26.83
C TYR A 30 -4.76 8.00 -26.51
N SER A 31 -5.41 7.98 -25.34
CA SER A 31 -6.27 9.08 -24.90
C SER A 31 -5.75 9.70 -23.61
N VAL A 32 -6.00 11.00 -23.45
CA VAL A 32 -5.79 11.73 -22.18
C VAL A 32 -6.58 11.05 -21.05
N TRP A 33 -7.73 10.45 -21.37
CA TRP A 33 -8.54 9.69 -20.42
C TRP A 33 -7.84 8.45 -19.89
N THR A 34 -7.01 7.77 -20.68
CA THR A 34 -6.23 6.61 -20.23
C THR A 34 -5.26 7.01 -19.11
N VAL A 35 -4.66 8.19 -19.23
CA VAL A 35 -3.76 8.73 -18.21
C VAL A 35 -4.51 9.11 -16.94
N VAL A 36 -5.65 9.79 -17.08
CA VAL A 36 -6.49 10.18 -15.93
C VAL A 36 -7.01 8.97 -15.17
N ILE A 37 -7.52 7.96 -15.89
CA ILE A 37 -8.01 6.71 -15.29
C ILE A 37 -6.86 5.96 -14.62
N GLY A 38 -5.68 5.90 -15.26
CA GLY A 38 -4.49 5.28 -14.68
C GLY A 38 -4.01 5.97 -13.41
N ALA A 39 -4.05 7.30 -13.37
CA ALA A 39 -3.70 8.08 -12.17
C ALA A 39 -4.69 7.87 -11.02
N VAL A 40 -5.99 7.89 -11.31
CA VAL A 40 -7.03 7.64 -10.30
C VAL A 40 -6.95 6.21 -9.77
N ALA A 41 -6.82 5.22 -10.67
CA ALA A 41 -6.67 3.83 -10.28
C ALA A 41 -5.40 3.61 -9.45
N GLY A 42 -4.26 4.14 -9.92
CA GLY A 42 -2.99 4.02 -9.21
C GLY A 42 -3.00 4.67 -7.83
N PHE A 43 -3.68 5.81 -7.67
CA PHE A 43 -3.85 6.45 -6.36
C PHE A 43 -4.74 5.61 -5.42
N LEU A 44 -5.84 5.04 -5.93
CA LEU A 44 -6.71 4.15 -5.16
C LEU A 44 -5.98 2.86 -4.74
N PHE A 45 -5.12 2.32 -5.59
CA PHE A 45 -4.35 1.10 -5.29
C PHE A 45 -3.08 1.37 -4.46
N ALA A 46 -2.56 2.60 -4.43
CA ALA A 46 -1.34 2.94 -3.68
C ALA A 46 -1.46 2.60 -2.19
N TRP A 47 -2.60 2.93 -1.58
CA TRP A 47 -2.87 2.66 -0.16
C TRP A 47 -2.90 1.17 0.19
N PRO A 48 -3.76 0.33 -0.43
CA PRO A 48 -3.80 -1.10 -0.11
C PRO A 48 -2.49 -1.81 -0.46
N THR A 49 -1.84 -1.45 -1.58
CA THR A 49 -0.56 -2.05 -1.95
C THR A 49 0.52 -1.76 -0.93
N SER A 50 0.68 -0.50 -0.49
CA SER A 50 1.70 -0.17 0.51
C SER A 50 1.45 -0.89 1.84
N TYR A 51 0.19 -0.97 2.28
CA TYR A 51 -0.16 -1.71 3.49
C TYR A 51 0.22 -3.20 3.38
N MET A 52 -0.12 -3.85 2.27
CA MET A 52 0.22 -5.26 2.03
C MET A 52 1.74 -5.48 1.99
N ILE A 53 2.49 -4.61 1.31
CA ILE A 53 3.96 -4.74 1.23
C ILE A 53 4.58 -4.51 2.62
N SER A 54 4.11 -3.51 3.37
CA SER A 54 4.58 -3.26 4.75
C SER A 54 4.38 -4.49 5.64
N GLN A 55 3.20 -5.12 5.56
CA GLN A 55 2.91 -6.32 6.34
C GLN A 55 3.71 -7.54 5.88
N ARG A 56 4.04 -7.63 4.57
CA ARG A 56 4.92 -8.68 4.03
C ARG A 56 6.36 -8.54 4.52
N ILE A 57 6.90 -7.32 4.48
CA ILE A 57 8.26 -7.02 4.94
C ILE A 57 8.38 -7.37 6.42
N LYS A 58 7.43 -6.91 7.25
CA LYS A 58 7.40 -7.23 8.69
C LYS A 58 7.31 -8.73 8.98
N ARG A 59 6.61 -9.51 8.15
CA ARG A 59 6.53 -10.97 8.29
C ARG A 59 7.81 -11.71 7.90
N GLN A 60 8.63 -11.13 7.02
CA GLN A 60 9.84 -11.76 6.49
C GLN A 60 11.10 -11.38 7.26
N ASP A 61 11.01 -10.40 8.16
CA ASP A 61 12.16 -9.86 8.87
C ASP A 61 12.34 -10.59 10.22
N PRO A 62 13.36 -11.44 10.39
CA PRO A 62 13.54 -12.28 11.58
C PRO A 62 14.03 -11.51 12.81
N GLU A 63 14.63 -10.32 12.62
CA GLU A 63 15.03 -9.42 13.72
C GLU A 63 13.93 -8.42 14.09
N TRP A 64 12.83 -8.37 13.33
CA TRP A 64 11.73 -7.49 13.63
C TRP A 64 11.03 -7.94 14.92
N THR A 65 11.34 -7.24 16.01
CA THR A 65 10.66 -7.38 17.30
C THR A 65 9.52 -6.35 17.32
N PRO A 66 8.25 -6.76 17.23
CA PRO A 66 7.16 -5.81 17.37
C PRO A 66 7.17 -5.24 18.79
N GLU A 67 7.26 -3.91 18.94
CA GLU A 67 6.98 -3.22 20.21
C GLU A 67 5.56 -3.56 20.74
N SER A 68 4.68 -4.05 19.86
CA SER A 68 3.37 -4.61 20.18
C SER A 68 3.08 -5.81 19.28
N ASP A 69 3.13 -7.00 19.86
CA ASP A 69 2.88 -8.30 19.23
C ASP A 69 1.48 -8.34 18.57
N PRO A 70 1.39 -8.41 17.23
CA PRO A 70 0.10 -8.43 16.53
C PRO A 70 -0.71 -9.70 16.79
N ASP A 71 -0.08 -10.82 17.19
CA ASP A 71 -0.78 -12.05 17.57
C ASP A 71 -1.44 -11.94 18.97
N LYS A 72 -1.11 -10.89 19.73
CA LYS A 72 -1.76 -10.55 21.00
C LYS A 72 -2.80 -9.44 20.89
N GLN A 73 -2.96 -8.82 19.72
CA GLN A 73 -4.04 -7.87 19.48
C GLN A 73 -5.27 -8.61 18.97
N PRO A 74 -6.32 -8.79 19.80
CA PRO A 74 -7.55 -9.41 19.34
C PRO A 74 -8.13 -8.58 18.17
N ALA A 75 -8.65 -9.26 17.15
CA ALA A 75 -9.30 -8.66 15.97
C ALA A 75 -10.50 -7.72 16.29
N ILE A 76 -10.86 -7.61 17.57
CA ILE A 76 -11.85 -6.70 18.13
C ILE A 76 -11.10 -5.80 19.12
N GLN A 77 -11.01 -4.50 18.81
CA GLN A 77 -10.52 -3.53 19.80
C GLN A 77 -11.44 -3.59 21.01
N ARG A 78 -10.91 -3.98 22.17
CA ARG A 78 -11.67 -3.99 23.41
C ARG A 78 -11.91 -2.53 23.80
N PRO A 79 -13.15 -2.13 24.14
CA PRO A 79 -13.48 -0.73 24.46
C PRO A 79 -12.64 -0.07 25.56
N ASN A 80 -11.90 -0.86 26.35
CA ASN A 80 -11.08 -0.40 27.48
C ASN A 80 -9.57 -0.70 27.30
N ALA A 81 -9.09 -0.87 26.07
CA ALA A 81 -7.65 -0.93 25.84
C ALA A 81 -7.04 0.49 25.94
N PRO A 82 -5.93 0.69 26.67
CA PRO A 82 -5.29 2.00 26.77
C PRO A 82 -4.74 2.39 25.40
N GLU A 83 -5.18 3.55 24.91
CA GLU A 83 -4.70 4.14 23.67
C GLU A 83 -3.22 4.56 23.85
N VAL A 84 -2.34 4.03 23.00
CA VAL A 84 -0.93 4.42 22.87
C VAL A 84 -0.65 4.89 21.45
#